data_AF-A0A969RK12-F1
#
_entry.id   AF-A0A969RK12-F1
#
_cell.length_a   1.000
_cell.length_b   1.000
_cell.length_c   1.000
_cell.angle_alpha   90.00
_cell.angle_beta   90.00
_cell.angle_gamma   90.00
#
_symmetry.space_group_name_H-M   'P 1'
#
loop_
_entity.id
_entity.type
_entity.pdbx_description
1 polymer ?
#
loop_
_entity_poly.entity_id
_entity_poly.type
_entity_poly.pdbx_seq_one_letter_code
_entity_poly.pdbx_strand_id
1 'polypeptide(L)' 'MSFGKLFIVNPDLPEQFHKNAPLNQPDPSTLYGGDKEGYTDCPTLEELQIA' A
#
# COMPACT_ATOMS: atom_id res chain seq x y z
N MET A 1 8.45 4.82 16.17
CA MET A 1 7.33 5.06 15.23
C MET A 1 7.14 3.79 14.41
N SER A 2 5.93 3.26 14.28
CA SER A 2 5.62 2.07 13.48
C SER A 2 4.41 2.34 12.58
N PHE A 3 4.40 1.77 11.37
CA PHE A 3 3.40 2.06 10.33
C PHE A 3 2.67 0.79 9.90
N GLY A 4 1.77 0.28 10.74
CA GLY A 4 1.07 -0.99 10.47
C GLY A 4 0.17 -0.94 9.24
N LYS A 5 -0.82 -0.04 9.23
CA LYS A 5 -1.82 0.04 8.14
C LYS A 5 -1.23 0.46 6.79
N LEU A 6 -0.21 1.32 6.80
CA LEU A 6 0.45 1.79 5.58
C LEU A 6 1.28 0.69 4.91
N PHE A 7 1.93 -0.18 5.69
CA PHE A 7 2.68 -1.32 5.15
C PHE A 7 1.79 -2.40 4.54
N ILE A 8 0.52 -2.50 4.95
CA ILE A 8 -0.43 -3.46 4.36
C ILE A 8 -0.72 -3.09 2.90
N VAL A 9 -0.81 -1.79 2.61
CA VAL A 9 -1.21 -1.30 1.27
C VAL A 9 -0.05 -0.69 0.46
N ASN A 10 1.14 -0.57 1.06
CA ASN A 10 2.37 -0.12 0.41
C ASN A 10 3.50 -1.08 0.80
N PRO A 11 3.72 -2.18 0.07
CA PRO A 11 4.79 -3.13 0.40
C PRO A 11 6.18 -2.47 0.30
N ASP A 12 6.33 -1.47 -0.57
CA ASP A 12 7.54 -0.67 -0.81
C ASP A 12 7.54 0.68 -0.06
N LEU A 13 6.77 0.79 1.03
CA LEU A 13 6.65 2.01 1.85
C LEU A 13 7.99 2.72 2.17
N PRO A 14 9.11 2.02 2.49
CA PRO A 14 10.39 2.68 2.73
C PRO A 14 10.92 3.43 1.49
N GLU A 15 10.76 2.86 0.30
CA GLU A 15 11.18 3.50 -0.94
C GLU A 15 10.32 4.71 -1.28
N GLN A 16 9.00 4.60 -1.08
CA GLN A 16 8.09 5.72 -1.33
C GLN A 16 8.38 6.89 -0.40
N PHE A 17 8.67 6.63 0.89
CA PHE A 17 9.12 7.67 1.80
C PHE A 17 10.45 8.30 1.38
N HIS A 18 11.40 7.51 0.90
CA HIS A 18 12.68 8.02 0.42
C HIS A 18 12.52 8.93 -0.81
N LYS A 19 11.63 8.54 -1.73
CA LYS A 19 11.37 9.24 -3.00
C LYS A 19 10.32 10.36 -2.88
N ASN A 20 9.71 10.57 -1.71
CA ASN A 20 8.51 11.39 -1.52
C ASN A 20 7.42 11.06 -2.56
N ALA A 21 7.26 9.76 -2.84
CA ALA A 21 6.33 9.26 -3.82
C ALA A 21 4.91 9.15 -3.23
N PRO A 22 3.85 9.22 -4.06
CA PRO A 22 2.49 9.11 -3.60
C PRO A 22 2.22 7.74 -2.97
N LEU A 23 1.63 7.74 -1.77
CA LEU A 23 1.29 6.54 -1.00
C LEU A 23 -0.14 6.06 -1.31
N ASN A 24 -0.33 4.75 -1.37
CA ASN A 24 -1.65 4.15 -1.40
C ASN A 24 -2.39 4.42 -0.09
N GLN A 25 -3.64 4.87 -0.20
CA GLN A 25 -4.51 5.10 0.94
C GLN A 25 -5.16 3.78 1.38
N PRO A 26 -5.02 3.37 2.64
CA PRO A 26 -5.62 2.13 3.12
C PRO A 26 -7.14 2.29 3.23
N ASP A 27 -7.89 1.42 2.56
CA ASP A 27 -9.34 1.31 2.74
C ASP A 27 -9.64 0.49 4.00
N PRO A 28 -10.22 1.08 5.07
CA PRO A 28 -10.53 0.36 6.30
C PRO A 28 -11.50 -0.80 6.12
N SER A 29 -12.27 -0.81 5.03
CA SER A 29 -13.25 -1.84 4.69
C SER A 29 -12.58 -3.12 4.16
N THR A 30 -11.39 -3.00 3.57
CA THR A 30 -10.59 -4.14 3.05
C THR A 30 -9.50 -4.56 4.02
N LEU A 31 -9.11 -3.69 4.95
CA LEU A 31 -8.07 -3.94 5.96
C LEU A 31 -8.40 -5.06 6.95
N TYR A 32 -9.68 -5.26 7.31
CA TYR A 32 -10.10 -6.28 8.26
C TYR A 32 -11.49 -6.80 7.91
N GLY A 33 -11.56 -7.98 7.27
CA GLY A 33 -12.82 -8.70 7.05
C GLY A 33 -13.46 -8.57 5.65
N GLY A 34 -12.69 -8.24 4.62
CA GLY A 34 -13.09 -8.38 3.22
C GLY A 34 -12.44 -9.61 2.58
N ASP A 35 -13.09 -10.17 1.56
CA ASP A 35 -12.50 -11.14 0.63
C ASP A 35 -11.10 -10.67 0.16
N LYS A 36 -10.26 -11.60 -0.30
CA LYS A 36 -8.82 -11.42 -0.61
C LYS A 36 -8.43 -10.15 -1.40
N GLU A 37 -9.40 -9.54 -2.08
CA GLU A 37 -9.26 -8.28 -2.81
C GLU A 37 -8.76 -7.14 -1.91
N GLY A 38 -7.58 -6.61 -2.25
CA GLY A 38 -6.96 -5.47 -1.57
C GLY A 38 -5.97 -5.83 -0.46
N TYR A 39 -5.84 -7.11 -0.08
CA TYR A 39 -4.77 -7.58 0.82
C TYR A 39 -3.50 -8.00 0.08
N THR A 40 -3.67 -8.63 -1.08
CA THR A 40 -2.55 -9.12 -1.92
C THR A 40 -2.37 -8.36 -3.23
N ASP A 41 -3.40 -7.65 -3.68
CA ASP A 41 -3.42 -6.97 -4.98
C ASP A 41 -3.03 -5.48 -4.89
N CYS A 42 -2.34 -5.08 -3.82
CA CYS A 42 -1.86 -3.70 -3.71
C CYS A 42 -0.66 -3.50 -4.65
N PRO A 43 -0.79 -2.63 -5.67
CA PRO A 43 0.29 -2.39 -6.61
C PRO A 43 1.43 -1.65 -5.91
N THR A 44 2.65 -2.06 -6.25
CA THR A 44 3.89 -1.37 -5.89
C THR A 44 4.01 -0.03 -6.62
N LEU A 45 4.89 0.85 -6.15
CA LEU A 45 5.17 2.10 -6.84
C LEU A 45 5.58 1.89 -8.31
N GLU A 46 6.39 0.86 -8.60
CA GLU A 46 6.80 0.55 -9.97
C GLU A 46 5.61 0.17 -10.86
N GLU A 47 4.66 -0.62 -10.35
CA GLU A 47 3.44 -0.98 -11.09
C GLU A 47 2.54 0.22 -11.35
N LEU A 48 2.44 1.16 -10.40
CA LEU A 48 1.68 2.40 -10.56
C LEU A 48 2.34 3.39 -11.54
N GLN A 49 3.65 3.32 -11.73
CA GLN A 49 4.38 4.17 -12.68
C GLN A 49 4.36 3.66 -14.13
N ILE A 50 4.00 2.39 -14.36
CA ILE A 50 3.97 1.77 -15.69
C ILE A 50 2.58 1.88 -16.34
N ALA A 51 1.55 2.32 -15.60
CA ALA A 51 0.17 2.48 -16.05
C ALA A 51 -0.12 3.84 -16.73
#